data_AF-A0A484GSB1-F1
#
_entry.id   AF-A0A484GSB1-F1
#
_cell.length_a   1.000
_cell.length_b   1.000
_cell.length_c   1.000
_cell.angle_alpha   90.00
_cell.angle_beta   90.00
_cell.angle_gamma   90.00
#
_symmetry.space_group_name_H-M   'P 1'
#
loop_
_entity.id
_entity.type
_entity.pdbx_description
1 polymer ?
#
loop_
_entity_poly.entity_id
_entity_poly.type
_entity_poly.pdbx_seq_one_letter_code
_entity_poly.pdbx_strand_id
1 'polypeptide(L)'
;WVTGVLPPEQPGCRDVRALLCCFDFPALECFQCHRVNASGVCENRESFCHTQGSQQCFLRKVYEGDTISYGYQGCSSLCVPMKLFKFSVTVEFRCCHDSPLCNKF
;
A
#
# COMPACT_ATOMS: atom_id res chain seq x y z
N TRP A 1 23.84 -17.69 -14.31
CA TRP A 1 23.22 -17.56 -12.99
C TRP A 1 23.43 -16.11 -12.56
N VAL A 2 22.51 -15.16 -12.67
CA VAL A 2 21.04 -15.17 -12.76
C VAL A 2 20.63 -14.31 -13.95
N THR A 3 19.69 -14.81 -14.74
CA THR A 3 19.07 -14.11 -15.87
C THR A 3 18.31 -12.88 -15.37
N GLY A 4 18.70 -11.70 -15.84
CA GLY A 4 17.92 -10.48 -15.67
C GLY A 4 16.62 -10.59 -16.46
N VAL A 5 15.53 -10.90 -15.77
CA VAL A 5 14.18 -10.84 -16.32
C VAL A 5 13.80 -9.37 -16.33
N LEU A 6 13.76 -8.76 -17.52
CA LEU A 6 13.09 -7.48 -17.75
C LEU A 6 11.64 -7.60 -17.23
N PRO A 7 11.11 -6.66 -16.43
CA PRO A 7 9.69 -6.64 -16.13
C PRO A 7 8.90 -6.53 -17.44
N PRO A 8 7.69 -7.14 -17.52
CA PRO A 8 6.92 -7.17 -18.76
C PRO A 8 6.65 -5.74 -19.22
N GLU A 9 6.98 -5.44 -20.48
CA GLU A 9 6.55 -4.25 -21.19
C GLU A 9 5.04 -4.08 -20.98
N GLN A 10 4.66 -3.04 -20.23
CA GLN A 10 3.28 -2.58 -20.19
C GLN A 10 2.92 -2.11 -21.60
N PRO A 11 1.77 -2.53 -22.17
CA PRO A 11 1.34 -2.07 -23.48
C PRO A 11 1.01 -0.58 -23.39
N GLY A 12 1.99 0.27 -23.70
CA GLY A 12 1.81 1.71 -23.76
C GLY A 12 0.83 2.08 -24.87
N CYS A 13 -0.16 2.92 -24.55
CA CYS A 13 -1.13 3.51 -25.46
C CYS A 13 -0.44 4.11 -26.70
N ARG A 14 -0.38 3.36 -27.81
CA ARG A 14 0.11 3.83 -29.13
C ARG A 14 -1.06 4.15 -30.08
N ASP A 15 -2.07 4.89 -29.62
CA ASP A 15 -3.12 5.38 -30.51
C ASP A 15 -3.68 6.75 -30.07
N VAL A 16 -3.49 7.77 -30.89
CA VAL A 16 -3.74 9.19 -30.58
C VAL A 16 -5.24 9.55 -30.66
N ARG A 17 -6.11 8.57 -30.91
CA ARG A 17 -7.56 8.78 -31.08
C ARG A 17 -8.42 8.46 -29.84
N ALA A 18 -7.84 7.97 -28.76
CA ALA A 18 -8.56 7.64 -27.52
C ALA A 18 -8.12 8.55 -26.35
N LEU A 19 -8.41 9.86 -26.45
CA LEU A 19 -8.05 10.85 -25.42
C LEU A 19 -8.75 10.67 -24.05
N LEU A 20 -9.61 9.65 -23.87
CA LEU A 20 -10.39 9.44 -22.64
C LEU A 20 -10.08 8.13 -21.88
N CYS A 21 -9.17 7.26 -22.33
CA CYS A 21 -9.02 5.92 -21.75
C CYS A 21 -7.69 5.60 -21.04
N CYS A 22 -6.66 6.45 -21.13
CA CYS A 22 -5.35 6.16 -20.50
C CYS A 22 -5.15 6.96 -19.19
N PHE A 23 -6.11 6.90 -18.26
CA PHE A 23 -5.83 7.18 -16.84
C PHE A 23 -5.16 5.95 -16.22
N ASP A 24 -4.01 5.56 -16.77
CA ASP A 24 -3.14 4.58 -16.12
C ASP A 24 -2.43 5.29 -14.99
N PHE A 25 -2.97 5.18 -13.78
CA PHE A 25 -2.20 5.52 -12.59
C PHE A 25 -0.98 4.58 -12.57
N PRO A 26 0.25 5.10 -12.53
CA PRO A 26 1.43 4.25 -12.52
C PRO A 26 1.35 3.29 -11.33
N ALA A 27 1.60 2.00 -11.59
CA ALA A 27 1.63 0.98 -10.55
C ALA A 27 2.67 1.39 -9.49
N LEU A 28 2.21 1.57 -8.25
CA LEU A 28 3.01 2.07 -7.14
C LEU A 28 3.45 0.89 -6.27
N GLU A 29 4.76 0.77 -6.03
CA GLU A 29 5.28 -0.21 -5.08
C GLU A 29 4.98 0.25 -3.65
N CYS A 30 4.45 -0.65 -2.81
CA CYS A 30 4.10 -0.40 -1.41
C CYS A 30 4.71 -1.48 -0.51
N PHE A 31 4.95 -1.17 0.77
CA PHE A 31 5.22 -2.19 1.79
C PHE A 31 4.00 -3.09 1.95
N GLN A 32 4.24 -4.41 2.03
CA GLN A 32 3.22 -5.42 2.29
C GLN A 32 3.63 -6.20 3.54
N CYS A 33 2.79 -6.12 4.57
CA CYS A 33 2.97 -6.87 5.79
C CYS A 33 1.63 -7.15 6.48
N HIS A 34 1.36 -8.43 6.73
CA HIS A 34 0.16 -8.86 7.45
C HIS A 34 0.19 -8.52 8.94
N ARG A 35 1.36 -8.34 9.55
CA ARG A 35 1.49 -7.88 10.93
C ARG A 35 2.86 -7.24 11.17
N VAL A 36 2.84 -5.92 11.37
CA VAL A 36 3.99 -5.13 11.81
C VAL A 36 3.87 -4.98 13.32
N ASN A 37 4.92 -5.32 14.07
CA ASN A 37 4.91 -5.15 15.51
C ASN A 37 5.09 -3.67 15.93
N ALA A 38 4.97 -3.39 17.22
CA ALA A 38 5.11 -2.03 17.77
C ALA A 38 6.44 -1.34 17.43
N SER A 39 7.51 -2.11 17.19
CA SER A 39 8.84 -1.61 16.80
C SER A 39 8.98 -1.34 15.29
N GLY A 40 7.93 -1.58 14.50
CA GLY A 40 7.96 -1.39 13.05
C GLY A 40 8.53 -2.57 12.26
N VAL A 41 8.76 -3.74 12.89
CA VAL A 41 9.29 -4.93 12.21
C VAL A 41 8.15 -5.82 11.73
N CYS A 42 8.20 -6.21 10.45
CA CYS A 42 7.25 -7.17 9.89
C CYS A 42 7.54 -8.59 10.42
N GLU A 43 6.53 -9.23 11.04
CA GLU A 43 6.70 -10.52 11.70
C GLU A 43 6.87 -11.68 10.71
N ASN A 44 6.23 -11.61 9.54
CA ASN A 44 6.19 -12.68 8.56
C ASN A 44 7.20 -12.50 7.42
N ARG A 45 8.30 -11.75 7.67
CA ARG A 45 9.22 -11.19 6.68
C ARG A 45 8.58 -10.07 5.86
N GLU A 46 9.37 -9.02 5.62
CA GLU A 46 8.97 -7.90 4.78
C GLU A 46 8.77 -8.33 3.32
N SER A 47 7.71 -7.82 2.70
CA SER A 47 7.36 -8.06 1.30
C SER A 47 6.81 -6.79 0.67
N PHE A 48 6.56 -6.81 -0.64
CA PHE A 48 6.10 -5.65 -1.40
C PHE A 48 4.90 -6.03 -2.26
N CYS A 49 4.02 -5.05 -2.53
CA CYS A 49 2.93 -5.16 -3.51
C CYS A 49 2.99 -3.99 -4.48
N HIS A 50 2.42 -4.16 -5.67
CA HIS A 50 2.23 -3.10 -6.65
C HIS A 50 0.74 -2.80 -6.78
N THR A 51 0.36 -1.53 -6.74
CA THR A 51 -1.05 -1.14 -6.91
C THR A 51 -1.56 -1.50 -8.31
N GLN A 52 -2.83 -1.92 -8.38
CA GLN A 52 -3.55 -2.21 -9.61
C GLN A 52 -4.88 -1.45 -9.66
N GLY A 53 -5.20 -0.86 -10.81
CA GLY A 53 -6.45 -0.12 -10.99
C GLY A 53 -6.60 1.01 -9.96
N SER A 54 -7.65 0.94 -9.15
CA SER A 54 -7.96 1.94 -8.11
C SER A 54 -7.27 1.70 -6.76
N GLN A 55 -6.33 0.74 -6.68
CA GLN A 55 -5.63 0.46 -5.44
C GLN A 55 -4.70 1.61 -5.04
N GLN A 56 -4.57 1.80 -3.72
CA GLN A 56 -3.62 2.71 -3.12
C GLN A 56 -2.79 1.96 -2.07
N CYS A 57 -1.64 2.49 -1.69
CA CYS A 57 -0.93 2.00 -0.53
C CYS A 57 -1.71 2.36 0.74
N PHE A 58 -1.86 1.41 1.66
CA PHE A 58 -2.48 1.64 2.97
C PHE A 58 -1.52 1.35 4.10
N LEU A 59 -1.72 2.05 5.22
CA LEU A 59 -1.10 1.81 6.51
C LEU A 59 -2.20 1.81 7.57
N ARG A 60 -2.36 0.70 8.29
CA ARG A 60 -3.32 0.57 9.41
C ARG A 60 -2.55 0.38 10.70
N LYS A 61 -2.67 1.32 11.63
CA LYS A 61 -2.11 1.22 12.98
C LYS A 61 -3.21 0.91 13.99
N VAL A 62 -2.94 -0.04 14.88
CA VAL A 62 -3.81 -0.42 15.99
C VAL A 62 -3.13 0.00 17.29
N TYR A 63 -3.85 0.76 18.10
CA TYR A 63 -3.39 1.25 19.39
C TYR A 63 -4.24 0.64 20.50
N GLU A 64 -3.61 0.34 21.62
CA GLU A 64 -4.24 0.00 22.88
C GLU A 64 -3.95 1.12 23.89
N GLY A 65 -4.97 1.91 24.21
CA GLY A 65 -4.80 3.22 24.82
C GLY A 65 -4.03 4.15 23.88
N ASP A 66 -2.94 4.72 24.39
CA ASP A 66 -2.05 5.63 23.65
C ASP A 66 -0.82 4.92 23.07
N THR A 67 -0.67 3.61 23.28
CA THR A 67 0.48 2.84 22.79
C THR A 67 0.14 2.10 21.51
N ILE A 68 1.10 2.06 20.59
CA ILE A 68 0.95 1.27 19.36
C ILE A 68 1.11 -0.21 19.70
N SER A 69 0.12 -1.02 19.32
CA SER A 69 0.11 -2.47 19.56
C SER A 69 0.71 -3.19 18.35
N TYR A 70 0.15 -2.96 17.15
CA TYR A 70 0.62 -3.52 15.88
C TYR A 70 0.04 -2.74 14.70
N GLY A 71 0.40 -3.13 13.47
CA GLY A 71 -0.33 -2.67 12.30
C GLY A 71 -0.13 -3.53 11.05
N TYR A 72 -0.57 -2.95 9.94
CA TYR A 72 -0.68 -3.61 8.64
C TYR A 72 -0.30 -2.65 7.53
N GLN A 73 0.31 -3.18 6.49
CA GLN A 73 0.71 -2.44 5.29
C GLN A 73 0.32 -3.25 4.06
N GLY A 74 -0.08 -2.59 2.98
CA GLY A 74 -0.30 -3.24 1.69
C GLY A 74 -0.97 -2.35 0.66
N CYS A 75 -1.52 -2.98 -0.36
CA CYS A 75 -2.28 -2.36 -1.45
C CYS A 75 -3.77 -2.65 -1.24
N SER A 76 -4.64 -1.65 -1.34
CA SER A 76 -6.10 -1.83 -1.19
C SER A 76 -6.90 -0.91 -2.10
N SER A 77 -7.94 -1.46 -2.73
CA SER A 77 -8.95 -0.68 -3.46
C SER A 77 -9.90 0.05 -2.51
N LEU A 78 -10.00 -0.43 -1.26
CA LEU A 78 -10.76 0.18 -0.19
C LEU A 78 -9.78 0.87 0.76
N CYS A 79 -9.40 2.10 0.40
CA CYS A 79 -8.51 2.92 1.19
C CYS A 79 -9.15 4.29 1.46
N VAL A 80 -9.65 4.48 2.68
CA VAL A 80 -10.22 5.76 3.13
C VAL A 80 -9.53 6.17 4.42
N PRO A 81 -8.80 7.31 4.45
CA PRO A 81 -8.18 7.80 5.66
C PRO A 81 -9.22 8.02 6.75
N MET A 82 -9.05 7.36 7.90
CA MET A 82 -9.98 7.48 9.02
C MET A 82 -9.35 7.05 10.33
N LYS A 83 -9.96 7.46 11.44
CA LYS A 83 -9.60 7.01 12.79
C LYS A 83 -10.84 6.50 13.50
N LEU A 84 -10.86 5.23 13.84
CA LEU A 84 -11.97 4.56 14.52
C LEU A 84 -11.58 4.31 15.98
N PHE A 85 -12.53 4.52 16.88
CA PHE A 85 -12.33 4.38 18.32
C PHE A 85 -13.38 3.43 18.88
N LYS A 86 -12.95 2.42 19.64
CA LYS A 86 -13.83 1.51 20.36
C LYS A 86 -13.18 1.08 21.67
N PHE A 87 -13.78 1.46 22.80
CA PHE A 87 -13.21 1.24 24.15
C PHE A 87 -11.78 1.80 24.23
N SER A 88 -10.82 0.99 24.67
CA SER A 88 -9.40 1.31 24.71
C SER A 88 -8.67 1.03 23.39
N VAL A 89 -9.36 0.66 22.30
CA VAL A 89 -8.73 0.35 21.01
C VAL A 89 -8.96 1.49 20.03
N THR A 90 -7.88 2.00 19.45
CA THR A 90 -7.93 2.96 18.35
C THR A 90 -7.35 2.34 17.09
N VAL A 91 -8.03 2.49 15.97
CA VAL A 91 -7.54 2.06 14.65
C VAL A 91 -7.38 3.30 13.77
N GLU A 92 -6.16 3.57 13.34
CA GLU A 92 -5.85 4.64 12.40
C GLU A 92 -5.53 4.05 11.03
N PHE A 93 -6.24 4.51 10.01
CA PHE A 93 -6.07 4.12 8.62
C PHE A 93 -5.54 5.31 7.83
N ARG A 94 -4.42 5.12 7.13
CA ARG A 94 -3.81 6.11 6.23
C ARG A 94 -3.70 5.53 4.83
N CYS A 95 -3.85 6.40 3.83
CA CYS A 95 -3.77 6.08 2.42
C CYS A 95 -2.80 7.04 1.75
N CYS A 96 -2.02 6.53 0.80
CA CYS A 96 -1.09 7.32 0.02
C CYS A 96 -0.93 6.73 -1.39
N HIS A 97 -0.67 7.61 -2.35
CA HIS A 97 -0.51 7.29 -3.76
C HIS A 97 0.49 8.23 -4.47
N ASP A 98 1.21 9.04 -3.70
CA ASP A 98 2.07 10.12 -4.15
C ASP A 98 3.52 9.68 -4.39
N SER A 99 3.97 8.63 -3.70
CA SER A 99 5.36 8.15 -3.75
C SER A 99 5.48 6.66 -3.47
N PRO A 100 6.44 5.93 -4.07
CA PRO A 100 6.68 4.53 -3.76
C PRO A 100 7.01 4.34 -2.29
N LEU A 101 6.59 3.22 -1.70
CA LEU A 101 6.84 2.84 -0.31
C LEU A 101 6.32 3.87 0.71
N CYS A 102 5.35 4.70 0.32
CA CYS A 102 4.78 5.78 1.16
C CYS A 102 4.07 5.26 2.41
N ASN A 103 3.66 4.00 2.44
CA ASN A 103 2.96 3.39 3.56
C ASN A 103 3.89 2.82 4.64
N LYS A 104 5.09 3.39 4.80
CA LYS A 104 6.04 3.01 5.85
C LYS A 104 5.42 3.16 7.25
N PHE A 105 5.60 2.15 8.09
CA PHE A 105 5.08 2.13 9.46
C PHE A 105 5.74 3.18 10.36
#